data_AF-A0A976L8A2-F1
#
_entry.id   AF-A0A976L8A2-F1
#
_cell.length_a   1.000
_cell.length_b   1.000
_cell.length_c   1.000
_cell.angle_alpha   90.00
_cell.angle_beta   90.00
_cell.angle_gamma   90.00
#
_symmetry.space_group_name_H-M   'P 1'
#
loop_
_entity.id
_entity.type
_entity.pdbx_description
1 polymer ?
#
loop_
_entity_poly.entity_id
_entity_poly.type
_entity_poly.pdbx_seq_one_letter_code
_entity_poly.pdbx_strand_id
1 'polypeptide(L)'
;MDKKSLIEQIEKARNSRVITYLTSDRPGPVNARVAMDIIPLISKQLQTIGKTENIDLFLYSAGGDTMVPWRLVSMIREHCDKFSVIIPYKAHSAATMIALGADEIVMSDLSELSPIDPSTANVFNPQDPQNPQGRIPISVEDVMAYFDLAKNKFGIKNDE
;
A
#
# COMPACT_ATOMS: atom_id res chain seq x y z
N MET A 1 21.28 -20.02 -1.93
CA MET A 1 19.92 -20.60 -2.06
C MET A 1 19.22 -19.82 -3.17
N ASP A 2 18.57 -20.49 -4.12
CA ASP A 2 17.90 -19.81 -5.24
C ASP A 2 16.56 -19.19 -4.80
N LYS A 3 16.18 -18.06 -5.41
CA LYS A 3 14.93 -17.33 -5.08
C LYS A 3 13.70 -18.22 -5.28
N LYS A 4 13.69 -19.02 -6.35
CA LYS A 4 12.59 -19.94 -6.65
C LYS A 4 12.44 -20.99 -5.54
N SER A 5 13.54 -21.54 -5.07
CA SER A 5 13.54 -22.51 -3.96
C SER A 5 13.00 -21.91 -2.65
N LEU A 6 13.26 -20.63 -2.38
CA LEU A 6 12.69 -19.95 -1.21
C LEU A 6 11.18 -19.75 -1.34
N ILE A 7 10.71 -19.33 -2.52
CA ILE A 7 9.27 -19.18 -2.79
C ILE A 7 8.56 -20.53 -2.63
N GLU A 8 9.11 -21.60 -3.20
CA GLU A 8 8.55 -22.97 -3.06
C GLU A 8 8.51 -23.45 -1.61
N GLN A 9 9.48 -23.05 -0.78
CA GLN A 9 9.48 -23.36 0.65
C GLN A 9 8.35 -22.63 1.38
N ILE A 10 8.09 -21.36 1.06
CA ILE A 10 6.97 -20.58 1.62
C ILE A 10 5.64 -21.21 1.18
N GLU A 11 5.47 -21.51 -0.11
CA GLU A 11 4.26 -22.16 -0.65
C GLU A 11 3.97 -23.48 0.06
N LYS A 12 4.99 -24.32 0.28
CA LYS A 12 4.85 -25.59 1.01
C LYS A 12 4.50 -25.39 2.49
N ALA A 13 5.18 -24.45 3.16
CA ALA A 13 4.97 -24.20 4.58
C ALA A 13 3.58 -23.63 4.88
N ARG A 14 3.00 -22.89 3.92
CA ARG A 14 1.72 -22.20 4.09
C ARG A 14 0.56 -22.84 3.34
N ASN A 15 0.83 -23.90 2.58
CA ASN A 15 -0.15 -24.54 1.69
C ASN A 15 -0.87 -23.51 0.80
N SER A 16 -0.07 -22.67 0.14
CA SER A 16 -0.55 -21.51 -0.62
C SER A 16 0.21 -21.36 -1.94
N ARG A 17 -0.32 -20.47 -2.80
CA ARG A 17 0.44 -19.91 -3.93
C ARG A 17 0.99 -18.56 -3.52
N VAL A 18 2.25 -18.29 -3.85
CA VAL A 18 2.92 -17.03 -3.47
C VAL A 18 3.05 -16.11 -4.68
N ILE A 19 2.56 -14.89 -4.54
CA ILE A 19 2.80 -13.79 -5.46
C ILE A 19 3.73 -12.78 -4.77
N THR A 20 4.79 -12.35 -5.44
CA THR A 20 5.73 -11.36 -4.89
C THR A 20 5.49 -10.00 -5.49
N TYR A 21 5.23 -8.99 -4.65
CA TYR A 21 5.13 -7.60 -5.06
C TYR A 21 6.08 -6.72 -4.24
N LEU A 22 7.20 -6.35 -4.86
CA LEU A 22 8.26 -5.58 -4.24
C LEU A 22 8.47 -4.30 -5.03
N THR A 23 8.32 -3.15 -4.38
CA THR A 23 8.71 -1.86 -4.94
C THR A 23 10.06 -1.43 -4.40
N SER A 24 10.48 -0.18 -4.60
CA SER A 24 11.80 0.30 -4.17
C SER A 24 11.69 1.72 -3.64
N ASP A 25 12.12 1.92 -2.40
CA ASP A 25 12.21 3.23 -1.75
C ASP A 25 13.61 3.83 -1.87
N ARG A 26 14.51 3.21 -2.65
CA ARG A 26 15.83 3.76 -2.93
C ARG A 26 15.73 5.07 -3.71
N PRO A 27 16.57 6.08 -3.38
CA PRO A 27 16.56 7.36 -4.06
C PRO A 27 17.07 7.24 -5.51
N GLY A 28 16.72 8.22 -6.34
CA GLY A 28 17.13 8.30 -7.74
C GLY A 28 16.25 7.47 -8.67
N PRO A 29 16.76 7.03 -9.84
CA PRO A 29 15.96 6.43 -10.91
C PRO A 29 15.46 5.01 -10.60
N VAL A 30 15.80 4.49 -9.42
CA VAL A 30 15.41 3.16 -8.96
C VAL A 30 14.25 3.20 -7.96
N ASN A 31 13.62 4.36 -7.76
CA ASN A 31 12.41 4.46 -6.96
C ASN A 31 11.23 3.80 -7.68
N ALA A 32 10.44 3.00 -6.96
CA ALA A 32 9.22 2.39 -7.44
C ALA A 32 8.19 2.41 -6.32
N ARG A 33 6.95 2.75 -6.67
CA ARG A 33 5.81 2.87 -5.76
C ARG A 33 4.67 1.98 -6.22
N VAL A 34 3.66 1.83 -5.37
CA VAL A 34 2.41 1.21 -5.81
C VAL A 34 1.78 2.06 -6.91
N ALA A 35 1.52 1.46 -8.07
CA ALA A 35 1.01 2.15 -9.25
C ALA A 35 0.20 1.21 -10.15
N MET A 36 -0.63 1.77 -11.03
CA MET A 36 -1.62 1.05 -11.83
C MET A 36 -1.04 0.04 -12.83
N ASP A 37 0.24 0.17 -13.19
CA ASP A 37 0.97 -0.73 -14.08
C ASP A 37 1.15 -2.14 -13.50
N ILE A 38 1.01 -2.31 -12.17
CA ILE A 38 1.06 -3.63 -11.54
C ILE A 38 -0.18 -4.49 -11.87
N ILE A 39 -1.33 -3.87 -12.14
CA ILE A 39 -2.62 -4.57 -12.26
C ILE A 39 -2.59 -5.60 -13.41
N PRO A 40 -2.17 -5.27 -14.64
CA PRO A 40 -2.09 -6.27 -15.72
C PRO A 40 -1.10 -7.40 -15.43
N LEU A 41 0.00 -7.11 -14.73
CA LEU A 41 1.04 -8.10 -14.41
C LEU A 41 0.52 -9.14 -13.41
N ILE A 42 -0.13 -8.69 -12.34
CA ILE A 42 -0.72 -9.59 -11.33
C ILE A 42 -1.91 -10.33 -11.92
N SER A 43 -2.74 -9.69 -12.76
CA SER A 43 -3.86 -10.35 -13.44
C SER A 43 -3.39 -11.55 -14.27
N LYS A 44 -2.30 -11.39 -15.03
CA LYS A 44 -1.70 -12.48 -15.82
C LYS A 44 -1.20 -13.63 -14.94
N GLN A 45 -0.60 -13.31 -13.78
CA GLN A 45 -0.15 -14.32 -12.83
C GLN A 45 -1.33 -15.08 -12.21
N LEU A 46 -2.38 -14.37 -11.81
CA LEU A 46 -3.60 -14.96 -11.26
C LEU A 46 -4.29 -15.89 -12.27
N GLN A 47 -4.36 -15.48 -13.55
CA GLN A 47 -4.88 -16.34 -14.62
C GLN A 47 -4.06 -17.63 -14.80
N THR A 48 -2.74 -17.55 -14.60
CA THR A 48 -1.85 -18.72 -14.69
C THR A 48 -2.01 -19.64 -13.47
N ILE A 49 -2.22 -19.06 -12.29
CA ILE A 49 -2.45 -19.80 -11.03
C ILE A 49 -3.83 -20.49 -11.05
N GLY A 50 -4.84 -19.85 -11.62
CA GLY A 50 -6.23 -20.29 -11.54
C GLY A 50 -6.84 -20.05 -10.15
N LYS A 51 -8.01 -20.64 -9.90
CA LYS A 51 -8.61 -20.63 -8.56
C LYS A 51 -7.88 -21.61 -7.64
N THR A 52 -7.54 -21.16 -6.44
CA THR A 52 -6.86 -21.96 -5.41
C THR A 52 -7.44 -21.66 -4.04
N GLU A 53 -7.12 -22.45 -3.02
CA GLU A 53 -7.63 -22.23 -1.67
C GLU A 53 -6.97 -21.00 -1.01
N ASN A 54 -5.64 -20.91 -1.07
CA ASN A 54 -4.86 -19.88 -0.39
C ASN A 54 -3.90 -19.15 -1.33
N ILE A 55 -3.91 -17.81 -1.29
CA ILE A 55 -2.89 -16.97 -1.93
C ILE A 55 -2.21 -16.11 -0.86
N ASP A 56 -0.87 -16.12 -0.87
CA ASP A 56 -0.05 -15.20 -0.09
C ASP A 56 0.59 -14.14 -1.00
N LEU A 57 0.42 -12.86 -0.67
CA LEU A 57 1.15 -11.77 -1.29
C LEU A 57 2.34 -11.38 -0.42
N PHE A 58 3.55 -11.66 -0.90
CA PHE A 58 4.79 -11.20 -0.30
C PHE A 58 5.05 -9.75 -0.70
N LEU A 59 4.85 -8.81 0.23
CA LEU A 59 4.70 -7.39 -0.06
C LEU A 59 5.82 -6.54 0.57
N TYR A 60 6.44 -5.69 -0.25
CA TYR A 60 7.28 -4.58 0.21
C TYR A 60 6.95 -3.32 -0.56
N SER A 61 6.58 -2.25 0.13
CA SER A 61 6.43 -0.93 -0.50
C SER A 61 6.37 0.24 0.49
N ALA A 62 6.88 1.39 0.05
CA ALA A 62 6.73 2.69 0.71
C ALA A 62 5.47 3.46 0.22
N GLY A 63 4.42 2.73 -0.17
CA GLY A 63 3.13 3.28 -0.61
C GLY A 63 3.11 3.70 -2.07
N GLY A 64 2.14 4.53 -2.44
CA GLY A 64 1.90 4.94 -3.82
C GLY A 64 0.45 5.33 -4.04
N ASP A 65 -0.07 5.00 -5.22
CA ASP A 65 -1.44 5.28 -5.62
C ASP A 65 -2.46 4.57 -4.70
N THR A 66 -3.38 5.35 -4.12
CA THR A 66 -4.40 4.89 -3.17
C THR A 66 -5.56 4.14 -3.84
N MET A 67 -5.67 4.18 -5.17
CA MET A 67 -6.71 3.47 -5.93
C MET A 67 -6.31 2.02 -6.24
N VAL A 68 -5.01 1.73 -6.32
CA VAL A 68 -4.47 0.40 -6.64
C VAL A 68 -4.83 -0.66 -5.59
N PRO A 69 -4.77 -0.40 -4.26
CA PRO A 69 -5.06 -1.40 -3.24
C PRO A 69 -6.42 -2.08 -3.41
N TRP A 70 -7.49 -1.30 -3.60
CA TRP A 70 -8.84 -1.83 -3.79
C TRP A 70 -8.90 -2.82 -4.96
N ARG A 71 -8.33 -2.42 -6.10
CA ARG A 71 -8.36 -3.22 -7.33
C ARG A 71 -7.50 -4.47 -7.22
N LEU A 72 -6.31 -4.34 -6.61
CA LEU A 72 -5.39 -5.45 -6.41
C LEU A 72 -5.98 -6.50 -5.47
N VAL A 73 -6.49 -6.08 -4.31
CA VAL A 73 -7.09 -6.98 -3.32
C VAL A 73 -8.32 -7.68 -3.90
N SER A 74 -9.24 -6.95 -4.52
CA SER A 74 -10.45 -7.53 -5.11
C SER A 74 -10.10 -8.61 -6.15
N MET A 75 -9.15 -8.32 -7.02
CA MET A 75 -8.71 -9.26 -8.06
C MET A 75 -8.05 -10.53 -7.49
N ILE A 76 -7.24 -10.41 -6.44
CA ILE A 76 -6.63 -11.59 -5.78
C ILE A 76 -7.71 -12.44 -5.09
N ARG A 77 -8.67 -11.79 -4.39
CA ARG A 77 -9.76 -12.48 -3.70
C ARG A 77 -10.73 -13.20 -4.64
N GLU A 78 -10.84 -12.78 -5.91
CA GLU A 78 -11.61 -13.54 -6.91
C GLU A 78 -10.97 -14.91 -7.27
N HIS A 79 -9.69 -15.11 -6.94
CA HIS A 79 -8.91 -16.29 -7.26
C HIS A 79 -8.58 -17.16 -6.05
N CYS A 80 -8.99 -16.77 -4.84
CA CYS A 80 -8.75 -17.57 -3.64
C CYS A 80 -9.84 -17.47 -2.58
N ASP A 81 -9.92 -18.48 -1.72
CA ASP A 81 -10.84 -18.49 -0.59
C ASP A 81 -10.26 -17.73 0.62
N LYS A 82 -8.93 -17.84 0.83
CA LYS A 82 -8.17 -17.09 1.83
C LYS A 82 -7.01 -16.32 1.19
N PHE A 83 -7.01 -15.01 1.41
CA PHE A 83 -5.95 -14.11 0.99
C PHE A 83 -5.12 -13.68 2.21
N SER A 84 -3.81 -13.90 2.19
CA SER A 84 -2.90 -13.39 3.23
C SER A 84 -1.83 -12.46 2.63
N VAL A 85 -1.31 -11.56 3.45
CA VAL A 85 -0.21 -10.67 3.08
C VAL A 85 0.97 -10.92 4.00
N ILE A 86 2.11 -11.26 3.41
CA ILE A 86 3.38 -11.46 4.12
C ILE A 86 4.21 -10.20 3.98
N ILE A 87 4.50 -9.55 5.10
CA ILE A 87 5.31 -8.35 5.19
C ILE A 87 6.63 -8.78 5.81
N PRO A 88 7.76 -8.69 5.10
CA PRO A 88 9.07 -8.98 5.66
C PRO A 88 9.75 -7.74 6.25
N TYR A 89 9.31 -6.53 5.88
CA TYR A 89 9.94 -5.28 6.30
C TYR A 89 9.00 -4.05 6.28
N LYS A 90 8.53 -3.58 5.13
CA LYS A 90 7.71 -2.35 5.07
C LYS A 90 6.50 -2.49 4.17
N ALA A 91 5.33 -2.10 4.69
CA ALA A 91 4.13 -1.88 3.91
C ALA A 91 3.45 -0.59 4.38
N HIS A 92 3.81 0.54 3.74
CA HIS A 92 3.34 1.88 4.12
C HIS A 92 2.21 2.38 3.20
N SER A 93 1.35 3.23 3.73
CA SER A 93 0.29 3.96 3.00
C SER A 93 -0.54 3.00 2.14
N ALA A 94 -0.52 3.11 0.81
CA ALA A 94 -1.23 2.19 -0.08
C ALA A 94 -0.93 0.70 0.18
N ALA A 95 0.29 0.34 0.59
CA ALA A 95 0.62 -1.05 0.94
C ALA A 95 0.02 -1.51 2.27
N THR A 96 -0.19 -0.59 3.22
CA THR A 96 -0.98 -0.85 4.42
C THR A 96 -2.43 -1.16 4.04
N MET A 97 -3.02 -0.42 3.09
CA MET A 97 -4.37 -0.72 2.58
C MET A 97 -4.46 -2.10 1.93
N ILE A 98 -3.43 -2.53 1.19
CA ILE A 98 -3.36 -3.88 0.63
C ILE A 98 -3.35 -4.93 1.75
N ALA A 99 -2.51 -4.72 2.77
CA ALA A 99 -2.42 -5.62 3.93
C ALA A 99 -3.74 -5.72 4.71
N LEU A 100 -4.41 -4.60 4.94
CA LEU A 100 -5.71 -4.57 5.63
C LEU A 100 -6.86 -5.20 4.83
N GLY A 101 -6.69 -5.39 3.52
CA GLY A 101 -7.63 -6.13 2.68
C GLY A 101 -7.49 -7.66 2.74
N ALA A 102 -6.51 -8.16 3.50
CA ALA A 102 -6.24 -9.58 3.66
C ALA A 102 -7.00 -10.19 4.85
N ASP A 103 -7.20 -11.51 4.81
CA ASP A 103 -7.76 -12.28 5.93
C ASP A 103 -6.70 -12.53 7.02
N GLU A 104 -5.41 -12.52 6.64
CA GLU A 104 -4.28 -12.70 7.56
C GLU A 104 -3.10 -11.81 7.15
N ILE A 105 -2.47 -11.14 8.13
CA ILE A 105 -1.24 -10.38 7.94
C ILE A 105 -0.12 -11.10 8.70
N VAL A 106 0.91 -11.53 7.98
CA VAL A 106 2.08 -12.21 8.55
C VAL A 106 3.23 -11.21 8.57
N MET A 107 3.75 -10.94 9.76
CA MET A 107 4.78 -9.93 9.98
C MET A 107 6.06 -10.59 10.52
N SER A 108 7.20 -10.12 10.03
CA SER A 108 8.50 -10.35 10.68
C SER A 108 8.71 -9.39 11.86
N ASP A 109 9.78 -9.62 12.62
CA ASP A 109 10.27 -8.72 13.67
C ASP A 109 10.66 -7.31 13.16
N LEU A 110 11.06 -7.21 11.90
CA LEU A 110 11.38 -5.94 11.23
C LEU A 110 10.17 -5.28 10.56
N SER A 111 8.98 -5.88 10.63
CA SER A 111 7.85 -5.43 9.81
C SER A 111 7.17 -4.17 10.34
N GLU A 112 6.88 -3.27 9.42
CA GLU A 112 6.25 -1.98 9.68
C GLU A 112 5.01 -1.79 8.81
N LEU A 113 3.93 -1.36 9.46
CA LEU A 113 2.76 -0.75 8.83
C LEU A 113 2.79 0.75 9.15
N SER A 114 2.28 1.58 8.25
CA SER A 114 2.15 3.03 8.52
C SER A 114 0.69 3.44 8.57
N PRO A 115 0.36 4.60 9.18
CA PRO A 115 -0.95 5.22 9.00
C PRO A 115 -1.29 5.41 7.52
N ILE A 116 -2.58 5.35 7.22
CA ILE A 116 -3.14 5.67 5.91
C ILE A 116 -3.65 7.10 6.01
N ASP A 117 -2.83 8.06 5.58
CA ASP A 117 -3.19 9.48 5.52
C ASP A 117 -3.10 9.97 4.06
N PRO A 118 -4.22 9.90 3.31
CA PRO A 118 -4.25 10.35 1.92
C PRO A 118 -3.96 11.84 1.85
N SER A 119 -3.01 12.21 1.01
CA SER A 119 -2.67 13.60 0.76
C SER A 119 -2.90 13.96 -0.70
N THR A 120 -3.36 15.19 -0.95
CA THR A 120 -3.45 15.73 -2.31
C THR A 120 -2.45 16.85 -2.50
N ALA A 121 -1.87 16.92 -3.69
CA ALA A 121 -1.00 18.00 -4.13
C ALA A 121 -1.46 18.45 -5.52
N ASN A 122 -2.18 19.57 -5.58
CA ASN A 122 -2.71 20.15 -6.81
C ASN A 122 -2.40 21.65 -6.87
N VAL A 123 -2.91 22.35 -7.89
CA VAL A 123 -2.62 23.78 -8.11
C VAL A 123 -3.13 24.71 -7.00
N PHE A 124 -4.09 24.25 -6.19
CA PHE A 124 -4.66 24.99 -5.06
C PHE A 124 -3.88 24.76 -3.75
N ASN A 125 -2.94 23.82 -3.73
CA ASN A 125 -2.09 23.59 -2.55
C ASN A 125 -1.04 24.71 -2.36
N PRO A 126 -0.59 24.94 -1.12
CA PRO A 126 0.45 25.91 -0.83
C PRO A 126 1.71 25.69 -1.67
N GLN A 127 2.32 26.77 -2.13
CA GLN A 127 3.60 26.73 -2.81
C GLN A 127 4.69 26.29 -1.83
N ASP A 128 5.53 25.33 -2.23
CA ASP A 128 6.71 24.97 -1.45
C ASP A 128 7.74 26.13 -1.49
N PRO A 129 8.12 26.72 -0.35
CA PRO A 129 9.11 27.79 -0.29
C PRO A 129 10.50 27.39 -0.79
N GLN A 130 10.84 26.10 -0.73
CA GLN A 130 12.14 25.56 -1.15
C GLN A 130 12.12 25.03 -2.60
N ASN A 131 10.93 24.76 -3.14
CA ASN A 131 10.75 24.27 -4.51
C ASN A 131 9.64 25.06 -5.23
N PRO A 132 9.99 26.04 -6.08
CA PRO A 132 9.01 26.85 -6.82
C PRO A 132 8.09 26.07 -7.77
N GLN A 133 8.41 24.81 -8.09
CA GLN A 133 7.53 23.92 -8.87
C GLN A 133 6.75 22.94 -7.99
N GLY A 134 7.11 22.84 -6.70
CA GLY A 134 6.51 21.95 -5.72
C GLY A 134 5.26 22.53 -5.07
N ARG A 135 4.31 21.65 -4.76
CA ARG A 135 3.14 21.95 -3.95
C ARG A 135 3.28 21.21 -2.63
N ILE A 136 3.04 21.87 -1.51
CA ILE A 136 2.99 21.22 -0.20
C ILE A 136 1.73 20.34 -0.17
N PRO A 137 1.86 19.02 -0.07
CA PRO A 137 0.69 18.14 0.03
C PRO A 137 -0.11 18.46 1.29
N ILE A 138 -1.43 18.47 1.17
CA ILE A 138 -2.35 18.61 2.30
C ILE A 138 -2.99 17.26 2.54
N SER A 139 -2.88 16.76 3.76
CA SER A 139 -3.44 15.50 4.20
C SER A 139 -4.81 15.65 4.87
N VAL A 140 -5.47 14.53 5.19
CA VAL A 140 -6.74 14.58 5.92
C VAL A 140 -6.50 15.07 7.35
N GLU A 141 -5.40 14.65 7.97
CA GLU A 141 -5.02 15.10 9.31
C GLU A 141 -4.74 16.61 9.34
N ASP A 142 -4.11 17.18 8.32
CA ASP A 142 -3.90 18.64 8.22
C ASP A 142 -5.22 19.41 8.25
N VAL A 143 -6.22 18.93 7.51
CA VAL A 143 -7.56 19.55 7.45
C VAL A 143 -8.27 19.44 8.80
N MET A 144 -8.20 18.26 9.44
CA MET A 144 -8.80 18.06 10.76
C MET A 144 -8.13 18.93 11.82
N ALA A 145 -6.80 19.05 11.80
CA ALA A 145 -6.04 19.90 12.71
C ALA A 145 -6.40 21.38 12.54
N TYR A 146 -6.65 21.84 11.31
CA TYR A 146 -7.11 23.20 11.06
C TYR A 146 -8.47 23.48 11.73
N PHE A 147 -9.46 22.59 11.55
CA PHE A 147 -10.76 22.74 12.20
C PHE A 147 -10.67 22.65 13.73
N ASP A 148 -9.82 21.77 14.25
CA ASP A 148 -9.60 21.65 15.69
C ASP A 148 -9.02 22.94 16.28
N LEU A 149 -8.01 23.51 15.62
CA LEU A 149 -7.45 24.81 16.00
C LEU A 149 -8.51 25.92 15.97
N ALA A 150 -9.31 26.00 14.90
CA ALA A 150 -10.37 26.99 14.73
C ALA A 150 -11.43 26.90 15.85
N LYS A 151 -11.87 25.68 16.19
CA LYS A 151 -12.88 25.43 17.22
C LYS A 151 -12.33 25.66 18.63
N ASN A 152 -11.19 25.05 18.95
CA ASN A 152 -10.68 24.99 20.32
C ASN A 152 -9.90 26.24 20.74
N LYS A 153 -9.14 26.84 19.82
CA LYS A 153 -8.29 28.00 20.13
C LYS A 153 -9.00 29.33 19.88
N PHE A 154 -9.82 29.38 18.83
CA PHE A 154 -10.48 30.62 18.42
C PHE A 154 -11.99 30.63 18.69
N GLY A 155 -12.55 29.53 19.19
CA GLY A 155 -13.95 29.47 19.64
C GLY A 155 -14.97 29.58 18.51
N ILE A 156 -14.59 29.24 17.28
CA ILE A 156 -15.50 29.25 16.14
C ILE A 156 -16.50 28.10 16.32
N LYS A 157 -17.78 28.44 16.51
CA LYS A 157 -18.85 27.48 16.85
C LYS A 157 -19.68 27.00 15.65
N ASN A 158 -19.61 27.73 14.53
CA ASN A 158 -20.37 27.41 13.32
C ASN A 158 -19.41 26.86 12.26
N ASP A 159 -19.91 25.96 11.41
CA ASP A 159 -19.18 25.44 10.26
C ASP A 159 -19.24 26.40 9.03
N GLU A 160 -19.70 27.65 9.25
CA GLU A 160 -19.73 28.78 8.31
C GLU A 160 -18.73 29.88 8.71
#